data_AF-A4N4T8-F1
#
_entry.id   AF-A4N4T8-F1
#
_cell.length_a   1.000
_cell.length_b   1.000
_cell.length_c   1.000
_cell.angle_alpha   90.00
_cell.angle_beta   90.00
_cell.angle_gamma   90.00
#
_symmetry.space_group_name_H-M   'P 1'
#
loop_
_entity.id
_entity.type
_entity.pdbx_description
1 polymer ?
#
loop_
_entity_poly.entity_id
_entity_poly.type
_entity_poly.pdbx_seq_one_letter_code
_entity_poly.pdbx_strand_id
1 'polypeptide(L)'
;MKLKKMTLSGLCIAIALTSISGQASESGQSSLNTASIMASSASTSCLDYKVVGTCFWLFCTKFGCKIRTSTKIKHYIPEVVVSSYNHQAQNPWVEMNFLSNGVKGGDYQSPRKDYTQATFKNVDVIGHPQGAISQMLNSTGYYCKSQTTPFVPYYLSGFGLFSVAIWCS
;
A
#
# COMPACT_ATOMS: atom_id res chain seq x y z
N MET A 1 -26.98 -45.23 -30.60
CA MET A 1 -27.95 -44.23 -30.08
C MET A 1 -27.73 -42.92 -30.83
N LYS A 2 -28.80 -42.35 -31.40
CA LYS A 2 -28.78 -41.14 -32.23
C LYS A 2 -28.48 -39.89 -31.40
N LEU A 3 -27.51 -39.09 -31.82
CA LEU A 3 -27.30 -37.72 -31.33
C LEU A 3 -28.50 -36.85 -31.75
N LYS A 4 -29.18 -36.25 -30.77
CA LYS A 4 -30.23 -35.26 -31.01
C LYS A 4 -29.58 -33.88 -31.02
N LYS A 5 -29.51 -33.25 -32.20
CA LYS A 5 -29.14 -31.84 -32.35
C LYS A 5 -30.18 -30.98 -31.64
N MET A 6 -29.77 -30.24 -30.62
CA MET A 6 -30.58 -29.20 -29.99
C MET A 6 -30.16 -27.86 -30.58
N THR A 7 -30.98 -27.36 -31.49
CA THR A 7 -30.91 -26.01 -32.04
C THR A 7 -31.20 -25.01 -30.93
N LEU A 8 -30.17 -24.31 -30.44
CA LEU A 8 -30.34 -23.20 -29.51
C LEU A 8 -30.44 -21.90 -30.33
N SER A 9 -31.68 -21.56 -30.66
CA SER A 9 -32.06 -20.26 -31.18
C SER A 9 -31.83 -19.19 -30.11
N GLY A 10 -31.07 -18.15 -30.49
CA GLY A 10 -31.21 -16.78 -30.01
C GLY A 10 -31.38 -16.57 -28.51
N LEU A 11 -30.26 -16.44 -27.79
CA LEU A 11 -30.20 -15.56 -26.64
C LEU A 11 -28.79 -14.95 -26.58
N CYS A 12 -28.63 -13.80 -27.23
CA CYS A 12 -27.49 -12.93 -27.01
C CYS A 12 -27.58 -12.37 -25.58
N ILE A 13 -27.10 -13.14 -24.60
CA ILE A 13 -26.73 -12.58 -23.31
C ILE A 13 -25.38 -11.92 -23.54
N ALA A 14 -25.42 -10.61 -23.79
CA ALA A 14 -24.25 -9.76 -23.68
C ALA A 14 -23.75 -9.87 -22.23
N ILE A 15 -22.76 -10.72 -22.01
CA ILE A 15 -21.93 -10.65 -20.82
C ILE A 15 -21.12 -9.36 -21.02
N ALA A 16 -21.64 -8.27 -20.48
CA ALA A 16 -20.87 -7.05 -20.34
C ALA A 16 -19.66 -7.41 -19.46
N LEU A 17 -18.50 -7.55 -20.11
CA LEU A 17 -17.21 -7.45 -19.45
C LEU A 17 -17.15 -6.04 -18.86
N THR A 18 -17.61 -5.89 -17.63
CA THR A 18 -17.20 -4.76 -16.81
C THR A 18 -15.72 -4.99 -16.52
N SER A 19 -14.88 -4.35 -17.32
CA SER A 19 -13.50 -4.06 -16.96
C SER A 19 -13.49 -3.59 -15.52
N ILE A 20 -12.83 -4.34 -14.63
CA ILE A 20 -12.49 -3.87 -13.29
C ILE A 20 -11.58 -2.66 -13.54
N SER A 21 -12.17 -1.48 -13.49
CA SER A 21 -11.46 -0.22 -13.38
C SER A 21 -10.48 -0.41 -12.24
N GLY A 22 -9.18 -0.26 -12.50
CA GLY A 22 -8.20 -0.14 -11.44
C GLY A 22 -8.72 0.92 -10.46
N GLN A 23 -8.82 0.57 -9.20
CA GLN A 23 -9.10 1.53 -8.14
C GLN A 23 -7.88 2.44 -8.04
N ALA A 24 -7.85 3.49 -8.86
CA ALA A 24 -7.22 4.71 -8.42
C ALA A 24 -8.06 5.18 -7.24
N SER A 25 -7.52 5.07 -6.03
CA SER A 25 -8.04 5.73 -4.86
C SER A 25 -7.91 7.24 -5.10
N GLU A 26 -8.92 7.80 -5.75
CA GLU A 26 -9.10 9.22 -5.90
C GLU A 26 -9.33 9.77 -4.48
N SER A 27 -8.34 10.49 -3.97
CA SER A 27 -8.37 11.11 -2.65
C SER A 27 -9.32 12.32 -2.66
N GLY A 28 -10.61 12.07 -2.88
CA GLY A 28 -11.68 12.98 -2.48
C GLY A 28 -11.80 12.89 -0.96
N GLN A 29 -11.40 13.95 -0.27
CA GLN A 29 -11.42 14.17 1.20
C GLN A 29 -12.27 13.17 2.01
N SER A 30 -11.75 11.96 2.14
CA SER A 30 -12.30 10.91 2.98
C SER A 30 -11.28 10.75 4.09
N SER A 31 -11.67 11.05 5.32
CA SER A 31 -10.84 10.80 6.49
C SER A 31 -10.46 9.32 6.51
N LEU A 32 -9.18 9.03 6.35
CA LEU A 32 -8.61 7.69 6.46
C LEU A 32 -8.19 7.46 7.90
N ASN A 33 -8.59 6.32 8.43
CA ASN A 33 -8.08 5.82 9.70
C ASN A 33 -7.01 4.74 9.48
N THR A 34 -6.23 4.46 10.51
CA THR A 34 -5.17 3.44 10.50
C THR A 34 -5.71 2.07 10.08
N ALA A 35 -6.92 1.73 10.51
CA ALA A 35 -7.57 0.47 10.15
C ALA A 35 -7.89 0.38 8.65
N SER A 36 -8.39 1.47 8.03
CA SER A 36 -8.64 1.51 6.58
C SER A 36 -7.33 1.39 5.79
N ILE A 37 -6.26 2.05 6.23
CA ILE A 37 -4.93 1.96 5.63
C ILE A 37 -4.42 0.51 5.68
N MET A 38 -4.49 -0.14 6.85
CA MET A 38 -4.11 -1.55 7.01
C MET A 38 -4.99 -2.50 6.19
N ALA A 39 -6.30 -2.23 6.09
CA ALA A 39 -7.20 -3.06 5.31
C ALA A 39 -6.90 -2.94 3.80
N SER A 40 -6.62 -1.73 3.33
CA SER A 40 -6.25 -1.46 1.94
C SER A 40 -4.93 -2.14 1.57
N SER A 41 -3.94 -2.15 2.46
CA SER A 41 -2.66 -2.85 2.24
C SER A 41 -2.79 -4.38 2.27
N ALA A 42 -3.79 -4.89 2.98
CA ALA A 42 -4.13 -6.32 3.01
C ALA A 42 -4.95 -6.79 1.79
N SER A 43 -5.35 -5.87 0.90
CA SER A 43 -6.14 -6.22 -0.28
C SER A 43 -5.34 -7.13 -1.24
N THR A 44 -6.05 -8.05 -1.89
CA THR A 44 -5.44 -9.06 -2.77
C THR A 44 -4.70 -8.42 -3.95
N SER A 45 -5.19 -7.28 -4.43
CA SER A 45 -4.57 -6.51 -5.51
C SER A 45 -3.28 -5.80 -5.09
N CYS A 46 -3.17 -5.34 -3.84
CA CYS A 46 -1.99 -4.67 -3.33
C CYS A 46 -0.89 -5.67 -2.93
N LEU A 47 -1.30 -6.75 -2.26
CA LEU A 47 -0.38 -7.70 -1.65
C LEU A 47 0.27 -8.64 -2.71
N ASP A 48 -0.41 -8.89 -3.85
CA ASP A 48 0.01 -9.79 -4.95
C ASP A 48 0.72 -11.04 -4.39
N TYR A 49 0.04 -11.71 -3.46
CA TYR A 49 0.57 -12.84 -2.74
C TYR A 49 0.57 -14.09 -3.62
N LYS A 50 1.75 -14.60 -3.95
CA LYS A 50 1.90 -15.78 -4.80
C LYS A 50 3.01 -16.71 -4.34
N VAL A 51 2.77 -18.00 -4.55
CA VAL A 51 3.80 -19.02 -4.41
C VAL A 51 4.66 -19.00 -5.67
N VAL A 52 5.93 -18.67 -5.50
CA VAL A 52 6.92 -18.65 -6.59
C VAL A 52 7.44 -20.05 -6.88
N GLY A 53 7.55 -20.89 -5.85
CA GLY A 53 8.01 -22.25 -6.00
C GLY A 53 8.23 -22.96 -4.67
N THR A 54 8.70 -24.21 -4.74
CA THR A 54 9.05 -25.03 -3.59
C THR A 54 10.54 -25.38 -3.64
N CYS A 55 11.20 -25.28 -2.49
CA CYS A 55 12.59 -25.69 -2.32
C CYS A 55 12.64 -26.98 -1.51
N PHE A 56 13.45 -27.93 -1.96
CA PHE A 56 13.71 -29.18 -1.25
C PHE A 56 15.12 -29.11 -0.67
N TRP A 57 15.23 -29.24 0.65
CA TRP A 57 16.47 -29.26 1.39
C TRP A 57 16.73 -30.67 1.89
N LEU A 58 17.90 -31.23 1.61
CA LEU A 58 18.29 -32.51 2.18
C LEU A 58 18.99 -32.27 3.51
N PHE A 59 18.34 -32.63 4.62
CA PHE A 59 18.91 -32.52 5.96
C PHE A 59 19.37 -33.89 6.43
N CYS A 60 20.69 -34.12 6.44
CA CYS A 60 21.30 -35.37 6.87
C CYS A 60 21.88 -35.27 8.28
N THR A 61 21.60 -36.25 9.12
CA THR A 61 22.30 -36.49 10.39
C THR A 61 23.02 -37.84 10.33
N LYS A 62 23.82 -38.18 11.34
CA LYS A 62 24.53 -39.48 11.40
C LYS A 62 23.61 -40.72 11.36
N PHE A 63 22.31 -40.54 11.57
CA PHE A 63 21.31 -41.61 11.59
C PHE A 63 20.41 -41.66 10.34
N GLY A 64 20.63 -40.77 9.36
CA GLY A 64 19.88 -40.76 8.09
C GLY A 64 19.57 -39.36 7.55
N CYS A 65 19.08 -39.32 6.32
CA CYS A 65 18.70 -38.09 5.63
C CYS A 65 17.18 -37.92 5.58
N LYS A 66 16.71 -36.68 5.81
CA LYS A 66 15.30 -36.29 5.66
C LYS A 66 15.21 -35.12 4.69
N ILE A 67 14.27 -35.19 3.74
CA ILE A 67 13.96 -34.06 2.86
C ILE A 67 13.05 -33.09 3.63
N ARG A 68 13.46 -31.84 3.72
CA ARG A 68 12.64 -30.73 4.23
C ARG A 68 12.17 -29.89 3.05
N THR A 69 10.87 -29.71 2.93
CA THR A 69 10.26 -28.88 1.88
C THR A 69 9.92 -27.51 2.44
N SER A 70 10.30 -26.44 1.76
CA SER A 70 9.92 -25.06 2.11
C SER A 70 9.29 -24.36 0.91
N THR A 71 8.24 -23.59 1.13
CA THR A 71 7.56 -22.84 0.06
C THR A 71 8.14 -21.43 -0.04
N LYS A 72 8.56 -21.03 -1.25
CA LYS A 72 9.00 -19.67 -1.54
C LYS A 72 7.81 -18.82 -1.97
N ILE A 73 7.57 -17.76 -1.22
CA ILE A 73 6.45 -16.84 -1.43
C ILE A 73 6.99 -15.49 -1.88
N LYS A 74 6.31 -14.90 -2.85
CA LYS A 74 6.48 -13.50 -3.25
C LYS A 74 5.21 -12.76 -2.89
N HIS A 75 5.38 -11.62 -2.24
CA HIS A 75 4.31 -10.69 -1.94
C HIS A 75 4.89 -9.28 -1.80
N TYR A 76 4.02 -8.28 -1.86
CA TYR A 76 4.36 -6.88 -1.69
C TYR A 76 3.81 -6.38 -0.36
N ILE A 77 4.65 -5.63 0.35
CA ILE A 77 4.27 -4.90 1.56
C ILE A 77 4.50 -3.41 1.33
N PRO A 78 3.54 -2.55 1.68
CA PRO A 78 3.79 -1.12 1.69
C PRO A 78 4.69 -0.76 2.88
N GLU A 79 5.70 0.06 2.62
CA GLU A 79 6.64 0.53 3.64
C GLU A 79 6.21 1.88 4.22
N VAL A 80 5.58 2.75 3.44
CA VAL A 80 5.18 4.08 3.88
C VAL A 80 3.78 4.44 3.44
N VAL A 81 3.11 5.26 4.23
CA VAL A 81 1.90 5.98 3.88
C VAL A 81 2.31 7.39 3.47
N VAL A 82 1.94 7.77 2.25
CA VAL A 82 2.18 9.11 1.72
C VAL A 82 0.87 9.88 1.71
N SER A 83 0.83 10.98 2.45
CA SER A 83 -0.33 11.87 2.53
C SER A 83 -0.01 13.19 1.85
N SER A 84 -0.94 13.70 1.02
CA SER A 84 -0.84 15.04 0.42
C SER A 84 -2.06 15.89 0.77
N TYR A 85 -1.85 17.15 1.16
CA TYR A 85 -2.91 18.03 1.66
C TYR A 85 -2.58 19.52 1.50
N ASN A 86 -3.58 20.41 1.55
CA ASN A 86 -3.39 21.84 1.25
C ASN A 86 -2.94 22.67 2.45
N HIS A 87 -3.54 22.43 3.62
CA HIS A 87 -3.37 23.29 4.79
C HIS A 87 -3.09 22.48 6.05
N GLN A 88 -2.59 23.15 7.08
CA GLN A 88 -2.38 22.55 8.39
C GLN A 88 -3.62 21.77 8.86
N ALA A 89 -3.38 20.66 9.54
CA ALA A 89 -4.39 19.80 10.12
C ALA A 89 -5.37 19.15 9.09
N GLN A 90 -5.02 19.10 7.80
CA GLN A 90 -5.81 18.47 6.74
C GLN A 90 -5.21 17.15 6.24
N ASN A 91 -4.35 16.51 7.02
CA ASN A 91 -3.84 15.20 6.64
C ASN A 91 -5.02 14.20 6.58
N PRO A 92 -5.23 13.51 5.44
CA PRO A 92 -6.31 12.53 5.34
C PRO A 92 -6.16 11.40 6.37
N TRP A 93 -4.95 11.08 6.82
CA TRP A 93 -4.71 10.18 7.93
C TRP A 93 -4.89 10.91 9.26
N VAL A 94 -6.12 10.83 9.80
CA VAL A 94 -6.55 11.69 10.91
C VAL A 94 -5.77 11.45 12.20
N GLU A 95 -5.34 10.21 12.46
CA GLU A 95 -4.54 9.89 13.64
C GLU A 95 -3.12 10.43 13.57
N MET A 96 -2.60 10.77 12.39
CA MET A 96 -1.27 11.36 12.22
C MET A 96 -1.30 12.89 12.11
N ASN A 97 -2.47 13.50 12.28
CA ASN A 97 -2.63 14.93 12.12
C ASN A 97 -1.82 15.74 13.16
N PHE A 98 -1.47 15.13 14.30
CA PHE A 98 -0.59 15.73 15.32
C PHE A 98 0.86 15.91 14.85
N LEU A 99 1.33 15.10 13.89
CA LEU A 99 2.65 15.23 13.26
C LEU A 99 2.62 16.22 12.09
N SER A 100 1.45 16.36 11.47
CA SER A 100 1.20 17.16 10.28
C SER A 100 1.08 18.66 10.60
N ASN A 101 2.22 19.34 10.72
CA ASN A 101 2.30 20.81 10.83
C ASN A 101 2.40 21.49 9.45
N GLY A 102 1.50 21.16 8.52
CA GLY A 102 1.57 21.72 7.17
C GLY A 102 1.48 23.24 7.13
N VAL A 103 2.19 23.84 6.18
CA VAL A 103 2.20 25.28 5.94
C VAL A 103 1.12 25.62 4.90
N LYS A 104 0.46 26.78 5.02
CA LYS A 104 -0.46 27.23 3.95
C LYS A 104 0.34 27.56 2.70
N GLY A 105 0.29 26.66 1.73
CA GLY A 105 1.06 26.71 0.50
C GLY A 105 0.30 27.39 -0.65
N GLY A 106 0.38 28.72 -0.73
CA GLY A 106 -0.28 29.50 -1.78
C GLY A 106 -1.77 29.68 -1.52
N ASP A 107 -2.22 30.93 -1.46
CA ASP A 107 -3.63 31.31 -1.32
C ASP A 107 -4.07 32.06 -2.58
N TYR A 108 -5.35 31.93 -2.95
CA TYR A 108 -5.95 32.58 -4.12
C TYR A 108 -6.08 34.08 -3.86
N GLN A 109 -4.97 34.82 -3.94
CA GLN A 109 -4.93 36.24 -3.60
C GLN A 109 -5.10 37.16 -4.82
N SER A 110 -5.39 36.64 -6.02
CA SER A 110 -5.57 37.49 -7.21
C SER A 110 -7.02 37.51 -7.71
N PRO A 111 -7.66 38.69 -7.87
CA PRO A 111 -9.00 38.81 -8.47
C PRO A 111 -9.06 38.47 -9.96
N ARG A 112 -7.93 38.09 -10.57
CA ARG A 112 -7.75 38.05 -12.03
C ARG A 112 -7.52 36.62 -12.49
N LYS A 113 -8.49 36.08 -13.23
CA LYS A 113 -8.53 34.70 -13.77
C LYS A 113 -7.42 34.35 -14.78
N ASP A 114 -6.58 35.31 -15.16
CA ASP A 114 -5.65 35.18 -16.30
C ASP A 114 -4.26 34.64 -15.90
N TYR A 115 -4.01 34.39 -14.61
CA TYR A 115 -2.73 33.86 -14.13
C TYR A 115 -2.89 32.45 -13.54
N THR A 116 -2.09 31.50 -14.03
CA THR A 116 -1.94 30.17 -13.42
C THR A 116 -1.15 30.31 -12.13
N GLN A 117 -1.84 30.25 -10.99
CA GLN A 117 -1.21 30.26 -9.68
C GLN A 117 -0.84 28.83 -9.29
N ALA A 118 0.42 28.58 -8.95
CA ALA A 118 0.84 27.30 -8.41
C ALA A 118 0.33 27.16 -6.97
N THR A 119 -0.48 26.13 -6.71
CA THR A 119 -0.88 25.74 -5.34
C THR A 119 0.15 24.75 -4.79
N PHE A 120 0.71 25.06 -3.63
CA PHE A 120 1.63 24.15 -2.95
C PHE A 120 0.84 23.20 -2.05
N LYS A 121 1.12 21.90 -2.17
CA LYS A 121 0.59 20.86 -1.28
C LYS A 121 1.67 20.49 -0.28
N ASN A 122 1.29 20.31 0.97
CA ASN A 122 2.11 19.64 1.95
C ASN A 122 2.08 18.14 1.69
N VAL A 123 3.22 17.49 1.92
CA VAL A 123 3.41 16.04 1.79
C VAL A 123 4.05 15.51 3.07
N ASP A 124 3.45 14.47 3.62
CA ASP A 124 3.96 13.72 4.77
C ASP A 124 4.17 12.26 4.35
N VAL A 125 5.34 11.71 4.70
CA VAL A 125 5.71 10.31 4.47
C VAL A 125 5.98 9.67 5.81
N ILE A 126 5.14 8.72 6.21
CA ILE A 126 5.16 8.08 7.53
C ILE A 126 5.21 6.56 7.36
N GLY A 127 5.99 5.86 8.18
CA GLY A 127 6.11 4.41 8.15
C GLY A 127 4.76 3.70 8.29
N HIS A 128 4.56 2.70 7.43
CA HIS A 128 3.29 2.01 7.30
C HIS A 128 3.00 1.16 8.55
N PRO A 129 1.77 1.19 9.09
CA PRO A 129 1.47 0.52 10.36
C PRO A 129 1.54 -1.02 10.25
N GLN A 130 1.39 -1.59 9.04
CA GLN A 130 1.62 -3.01 8.76
C GLN A 130 3.07 -3.47 9.01
N GLY A 131 4.04 -2.55 9.10
CA GLY A 131 5.42 -2.88 9.46
C GLY A 131 5.52 -3.62 10.81
N ALA A 132 4.59 -3.38 11.74
CA ALA A 132 4.55 -4.10 13.02
C ALA A 132 4.26 -5.59 12.82
N ILE A 133 3.32 -5.91 11.91
CA ILE A 133 2.98 -7.29 11.55
C ILE A 133 4.16 -7.96 10.85
N SER A 134 4.85 -7.21 9.99
CA SER A 134 6.07 -7.69 9.34
C SER A 134 7.14 -8.11 10.34
N GLN A 135 7.40 -7.29 11.35
CA GLN A 135 8.40 -7.59 12.38
C GLN A 135 8.03 -8.84 13.19
N MET A 136 6.74 -9.04 13.48
CA MET A 136 6.25 -10.23 14.18
C MET A 136 6.35 -11.51 13.35
N LEU A 137 6.05 -11.43 12.05
CA LEU A 137 5.98 -12.59 11.15
C LEU A 137 7.27 -12.85 10.36
N ASN A 138 8.30 -12.01 10.52
CA ASN A 138 9.59 -12.15 9.83
C ASN A 138 10.25 -13.53 10.08
N SER A 139 9.99 -14.17 11.22
CA SER A 139 10.53 -15.50 11.55
C SER A 139 9.83 -16.66 10.84
N THR A 140 8.64 -16.43 10.27
CA THR A 140 7.82 -17.50 9.66
C THR A 140 8.29 -17.89 8.26
N GLY A 141 9.11 -17.05 7.60
CA GLY A 141 9.57 -17.27 6.23
C GLY A 141 8.51 -17.04 5.14
N TYR A 142 7.28 -16.71 5.53
CA TYR A 142 6.15 -16.45 4.62
C TYR A 142 5.83 -14.96 4.48
N TYR A 143 6.48 -14.11 5.28
CA TYR A 143 6.27 -12.67 5.27
C TYR A 143 7.59 -11.92 5.05
N CYS A 144 7.54 -10.80 4.33
CA CYS A 144 8.70 -9.99 3.97
C CYS A 144 9.06 -9.09 5.14
N LYS A 145 10.35 -8.87 5.37
CA LYS A 145 10.84 -7.92 6.36
C LYS A 145 10.62 -6.49 5.88
N SER A 146 9.92 -5.67 6.67
CA SER A 146 9.81 -4.24 6.45
C SER A 146 11.13 -3.55 6.78
N GLN A 147 11.49 -2.57 5.97
CA GLN A 147 12.66 -1.72 6.15
C GLN A 147 12.31 -0.46 6.94
N THR A 148 11.02 -0.16 7.09
CA THR A 148 10.53 0.99 7.84
C THR A 148 10.01 0.64 9.23
N THR A 149 10.10 1.60 10.14
CA THR A 149 9.51 1.53 11.47
C THR A 149 8.08 2.07 11.44
N PRO A 150 7.10 1.35 11.99
CA PRO A 150 5.70 1.79 12.00
C PRO A 150 5.53 3.15 12.67
N PHE A 151 4.69 4.01 12.11
CA PHE A 151 4.34 5.34 12.66
C PHE A 151 5.51 6.34 12.79
N VAL A 152 6.66 6.05 12.19
CA VAL A 152 7.80 6.98 12.20
C VAL A 152 7.75 7.89 10.97
N PRO A 153 7.80 9.22 11.11
CA PRO A 153 7.85 10.12 9.97
C PRO A 153 9.24 10.09 9.33
N TYR A 154 9.29 9.85 8.02
CA TYR A 154 10.51 9.91 7.20
C TYR A 154 10.64 11.25 6.47
N TYR A 155 9.52 11.90 6.19
CA TYR A 155 9.49 13.22 5.57
C TYR A 155 8.24 13.97 6.02
N LEU A 156 8.39 15.23 6.39
CA LEU A 156 7.30 16.14 6.74
C LEU A 156 7.57 17.49 6.10
N SER A 157 6.69 17.94 5.21
CA SER A 157 6.89 19.21 4.49
C SER A 157 6.86 20.42 5.42
N GLY A 158 6.06 20.35 6.48
CA GLY A 158 5.85 21.47 7.41
C GLY A 158 6.86 21.55 8.56
N PHE A 159 7.67 20.51 8.79
CA PHE A 159 8.58 20.44 9.94
C PHE A 159 10.04 20.52 9.48
N GLY A 160 10.55 21.74 9.32
CA GLY A 160 11.91 22.02 8.84
C GLY A 160 13.07 21.69 9.79
N LEU A 161 12.83 21.02 10.93
CA LEU A 161 13.87 20.81 11.97
C LEU A 161 14.28 19.34 12.21
N PHE A 162 13.59 18.35 11.62
CA PHE A 162 13.97 16.91 11.76
C PHE A 162 14.30 16.21 10.43
N SER A 163 14.40 16.93 9.30
CA SER A 163 14.95 16.37 8.05
C SER A 163 16.46 16.06 8.11
N VAL A 164 17.11 16.25 9.26
CA VAL A 164 18.49 15.82 9.52
C VAL A 164 18.49 14.89 10.73
N ALA A 165 18.17 13.60 10.52
CA ALA A 165 18.78 12.47 11.25
C ALA A 165 18.07 11.12 10.94
N ILE A 166 18.12 10.64 9.69
CA ILE A 166 18.44 9.23 9.42
C ILE A 166 19.43 9.23 8.25
N TRP A 167 20.60 9.84 8.46
CA TRP A 167 21.84 9.26 7.96
C TRP A 167 22.41 8.51 9.16
N CYS A 168 22.01 7.25 9.31
CA CYS A 168 22.74 6.33 10.17
C CYS A 168 23.65 5.54 9.23
N SER A 169 24.95 5.78 9.34
CA SER A 169 26.03 5.04 8.69
C SER A 169 25.97 3.54 8.97
#